data_AF-A0A7C7AJA8-F1
#
_entry.id   AF-A0A7C7AJA8-F1
#
_cell.length_a   1.000
_cell.length_b   1.000
_cell.length_c   1.000
_cell.angle_alpha   90.00
_cell.angle_beta   90.00
_cell.angle_gamma   90.00
#
_symmetry.space_group_name_H-M   'P 1'
#
loop_
_entity.id
_entity.type
_entity.pdbx_description
1 polymer ?
#
loop_
_entity_poly.entity_id
_entity_poly.type
_entity_poly.pdbx_seq_one_letter_code
_entity_poly.pdbx_strand_id
1 'polypeptide(L)'
;MNIRLKHLPLKNITVNSPYGKRNITVNDKSYWWHNGVDLKAPLNTPVYAVDEGKVMIATYNNSYGYYVVLYHGKYGTLYSHLRNYTVNSNDRVKAGDIIGYSGSSGDSTGPHLHFEIRLCKYENFWDRAQCDSTVFMNTVDPMLFIEDYLEKQKEITVKEAIPIVQSAAGLEDRTMDYIVNHYKYGDDLVKKLAKAII
;
A
#
# COMPACT_ATOMS: atom_id res chain seq x y z
N MET A 1 -7.40 13.92 -0.27
CA MET A 1 -7.13 13.27 1.03
C MET A 1 -5.70 12.74 1.00
N ASN A 2 -4.84 13.02 1.99
CA ASN A 2 -3.41 12.67 1.92
C ASN A 2 -3.15 11.29 2.58
N ILE A 3 -3.33 10.20 1.83
CA ILE A 3 -2.96 8.84 2.24
C ILE A 3 -1.52 8.59 1.83
N ARG A 4 -0.72 8.03 2.75
CA ARG A 4 0.68 7.66 2.53
C ARG A 4 0.94 6.34 3.22
N LEU A 5 1.37 5.34 2.47
CA LEU A 5 1.76 4.05 3.04
C LEU A 5 3.08 4.21 3.78
N LYS A 6 3.26 3.46 4.88
CA LYS A 6 4.52 3.38 5.63
C LYS A 6 5.25 2.05 5.39
N HIS A 7 4.57 1.08 4.79
CA HIS A 7 5.13 -0.21 4.38
C HIS A 7 4.32 -0.79 3.21
N LEU A 8 4.89 -1.74 2.46
CA LEU A 8 4.19 -2.48 1.42
C LEU A 8 3.38 -3.65 2.00
N PRO A 9 2.26 -4.07 1.37
CA PRO A 9 1.48 -5.21 1.85
C PRO A 9 2.20 -6.55 1.66
N LEU A 10 3.18 -6.60 0.75
CA LEU A 10 4.08 -7.72 0.47
C LEU A 10 5.50 -7.18 0.27
N LYS A 11 6.52 -8.03 0.48
CA LYS A 11 7.92 -7.64 0.20
C LYS A 11 8.17 -7.30 -1.27
N ASN A 12 7.55 -8.05 -2.18
CA ASN A 12 7.64 -7.85 -3.61
C ASN A 12 6.25 -7.60 -4.18
N ILE A 13 6.13 -6.59 -5.03
CA ILE A 13 4.87 -6.22 -5.69
C ILE A 13 4.92 -6.68 -7.13
N THR A 14 3.97 -7.54 -7.51
CA THR A 14 3.73 -7.94 -8.90
C THR A 14 2.24 -8.09 -9.06
N VAL A 15 1.65 -7.33 -9.98
CA VAL A 15 0.20 -7.32 -10.20
C VAL A 15 -0.21 -8.53 -11.03
N ASN A 16 -1.17 -9.30 -10.53
CA ASN A 16 -1.88 -10.33 -11.29
C ASN A 16 -3.15 -9.76 -11.92
N SER A 17 -3.94 -8.98 -11.16
CA SER A 17 -5.18 -8.35 -11.65
C SER A 17 -5.30 -6.93 -11.11
N PRO A 18 -5.48 -5.92 -11.98
CA PRO A 18 -5.57 -4.52 -11.57
C PRO A 18 -6.94 -4.17 -10.99
N TYR A 19 -7.01 -3.03 -10.30
CA TYR A 19 -8.25 -2.41 -9.84
C TYR A 19 -9.18 -2.02 -11.01
N GLY A 20 -10.49 -2.06 -10.79
CA GLY A 20 -11.50 -1.55 -11.73
C GLY A 20 -12.30 -2.63 -12.45
N LYS A 21 -12.78 -2.30 -13.67
CA LYS A 21 -13.66 -3.21 -14.43
C LYS A 21 -12.91 -4.49 -14.82
N ARG A 22 -13.56 -5.62 -14.63
CA ARG A 22 -13.11 -6.94 -15.10
C ARG A 22 -14.29 -7.77 -15.56
N ASN A 23 -14.05 -8.92 -16.16
CA ASN A 23 -15.10 -9.89 -16.45
C ASN A 23 -14.54 -11.30 -16.19
N ILE A 24 -14.76 -11.80 -14.98
CA ILE A 24 -14.28 -13.12 -14.56
C ILE A 24 -15.39 -13.90 -13.85
N THR A 25 -15.31 -15.23 -13.91
CA THR A 25 -16.19 -16.13 -13.14
C THR A 25 -15.34 -16.93 -12.17
N VAL A 26 -15.73 -16.93 -10.89
CA VAL A 26 -15.08 -17.70 -9.82
C VAL A 26 -16.16 -18.38 -9.00
N ASN A 27 -16.06 -19.70 -8.80
CA ASN A 27 -17.06 -20.50 -8.08
C ASN A 27 -18.50 -20.22 -8.58
N ASP A 28 -18.69 -20.23 -9.89
CA ASP A 28 -19.96 -19.95 -10.59
C ASP A 28 -20.56 -18.55 -10.35
N LYS A 29 -19.79 -17.61 -9.79
CA LYS A 29 -20.17 -16.20 -9.59
C LYS A 29 -19.42 -15.30 -10.57
N SER A 30 -20.15 -14.42 -11.23
CA SER A 30 -19.58 -13.42 -12.15
C SER A 30 -19.19 -12.14 -11.42
N TYR A 31 -17.96 -11.69 -11.64
CA TYR A 31 -17.40 -10.47 -11.09
C TYR A 31 -17.09 -9.48 -12.21
N TRP A 32 -17.80 -8.35 -12.20
CA TRP A 32 -17.65 -7.29 -13.21
C TRP A 32 -16.80 -6.09 -12.74
N TRP A 33 -16.52 -6.02 -11.44
CA TRP A 33 -15.70 -5.00 -10.82
C TRP A 33 -14.72 -5.59 -9.81
N HIS A 34 -13.59 -4.94 -9.65
CA HIS A 34 -12.51 -5.30 -8.75
C HIS A 34 -12.20 -4.13 -7.80
N ASN A 35 -12.50 -4.30 -6.52
CA ASN A 35 -12.40 -3.28 -5.47
C ASN A 35 -10.97 -3.05 -4.96
N GLY A 36 -10.00 -3.81 -5.47
CA GLY A 36 -8.62 -3.80 -5.02
C GLY A 36 -7.68 -4.22 -6.13
N VAL A 37 -6.48 -4.64 -5.73
CA VAL A 37 -5.48 -5.20 -6.62
C VAL A 37 -5.13 -6.61 -6.16
N ASP A 38 -5.00 -7.53 -7.11
CA ASP A 38 -4.56 -8.89 -6.84
C ASP A 38 -3.05 -8.93 -7.06
N LEU A 39 -2.29 -9.19 -6.00
CA LEU A 39 -0.84 -9.23 -5.99
C LEU A 39 -0.35 -10.68 -5.95
N LYS A 40 0.61 -11.00 -6.81
CA LYS A 40 1.24 -12.33 -6.84
C LYS A 40 1.87 -12.65 -5.50
N ALA A 41 1.35 -13.68 -4.84
CA ALA A 41 1.85 -14.15 -3.56
C ALA A 41 1.70 -15.67 -3.48
N PRO A 42 2.78 -16.45 -3.63
CA PRO A 42 2.75 -17.89 -3.36
C PRO A 42 2.18 -18.20 -1.98
N LEU A 43 1.65 -19.41 -1.77
CA LEU A 43 1.15 -19.82 -0.46
C LEU A 43 2.17 -19.55 0.66
N ASN A 44 1.69 -19.07 1.81
CA ASN A 44 2.51 -18.73 2.97
C ASN A 44 3.45 -17.54 2.80
N THR A 45 3.22 -16.67 1.82
CA THR A 45 3.95 -15.39 1.76
C THR A 45 3.48 -14.49 2.90
N PRO A 46 4.37 -13.92 3.73
CA PRO A 46 3.96 -13.01 4.79
C PRO A 46 3.25 -11.76 4.23
N VAL A 47 2.14 -11.38 4.85
CA VAL A 47 1.35 -10.19 4.53
C VAL A 47 1.50 -9.18 5.66
N TYR A 48 1.77 -7.93 5.30
CA TYR A 48 2.16 -6.88 6.25
C TYR A 48 1.11 -5.77 6.35
N ALA A 49 0.96 -5.20 7.54
CA ALA A 49 0.24 -3.95 7.72
C ALA A 49 0.95 -2.81 6.98
N VAL A 50 0.23 -2.08 6.12
CA VAL A 50 0.83 -0.99 5.31
C VAL A 50 1.04 0.30 6.08
N ASP A 51 0.33 0.44 7.20
CA ASP A 51 0.38 1.58 8.11
C ASP A 51 -0.05 1.11 9.51
N GLU A 52 0.25 1.91 10.52
CA GLU A 52 -0.21 1.65 11.88
C GLU A 52 -1.74 1.76 11.96
N GLY A 53 -2.36 0.98 12.83
CA GLY A 53 -3.82 0.99 12.91
C GLY A 53 -4.39 0.02 13.92
N LYS A 54 -5.71 -0.01 13.95
CA LYS A 54 -6.50 -0.95 14.73
C LYS A 54 -7.07 -2.02 13.80
N VAL A 55 -6.96 -3.29 14.19
CA VAL A 55 -7.64 -4.40 13.54
C VAL A 55 -9.13 -4.28 13.80
N MET A 56 -9.91 -4.02 12.76
CA MET A 56 -11.36 -3.91 12.85
C MET A 56 -12.03 -5.28 12.66
N ILE A 57 -11.46 -6.10 11.77
CA ILE A 57 -11.93 -7.44 11.46
C ILE A 57 -10.74 -8.37 11.26
N ALA A 58 -10.80 -9.56 11.86
CA ALA A 58 -10.02 -10.73 11.47
C ALA A 58 -10.96 -11.94 11.51
N THR A 59 -11.42 -12.42 10.35
CA THR A 59 -12.42 -13.49 10.27
C THR A 59 -12.40 -14.20 8.93
N TYR A 60 -13.31 -15.15 8.74
CA TYR A 60 -13.53 -15.89 7.50
C TYR A 60 -14.91 -15.57 6.89
N ASN A 61 -14.99 -15.46 5.57
CA ASN A 61 -16.25 -15.60 4.84
C ASN A 61 -16.02 -16.29 3.47
N ASN A 62 -17.10 -16.67 2.79
CA ASN A 62 -17.02 -17.44 1.55
C ASN A 62 -16.42 -16.68 0.36
N SER A 63 -16.46 -15.34 0.37
CA SER A 63 -15.97 -14.52 -0.75
C SER A 63 -14.50 -14.14 -0.55
N TYR A 64 -14.20 -13.41 0.53
CA TYR A 64 -12.84 -12.99 0.87
C TYR A 64 -11.98 -14.12 1.47
N GLY A 65 -12.59 -15.24 1.86
CA GLY A 65 -11.86 -16.28 2.58
C GLY A 65 -11.45 -15.79 3.97
N TYR A 66 -10.25 -16.15 4.44
CA TYR A 66 -9.66 -15.50 5.60
C TYR A 66 -9.18 -14.10 5.22
N TYR A 67 -9.60 -13.10 5.99
CA TYR A 67 -9.25 -11.72 5.71
C TYR A 67 -9.08 -10.88 6.98
N VAL A 68 -8.30 -9.82 6.83
CA VAL A 68 -8.05 -8.81 7.86
C VAL A 68 -8.44 -7.44 7.34
N VAL A 69 -9.05 -6.62 8.19
CA VAL A 69 -9.32 -5.20 7.93
C VAL A 69 -8.63 -4.36 8.98
N LEU A 70 -7.86 -3.37 8.54
CA LEU A 70 -7.25 -2.37 9.41
C LEU A 70 -7.88 -1.00 9.21
N TYR A 71 -8.03 -0.24 10.30
CA TYR A 71 -8.36 1.18 10.25
C TYR A 71 -7.19 2.02 10.73
N HIS A 72 -6.80 2.99 9.91
CA HIS A 72 -5.62 3.85 10.07
C HIS A 72 -6.00 5.29 10.47
N GLY A 73 -7.18 5.48 11.07
CA GLY A 73 -7.69 6.79 11.52
C GLY A 73 -8.30 7.69 10.44
N LYS A 74 -7.97 7.48 9.16
CA LYS A 74 -8.53 8.25 8.03
C LYS A 74 -8.98 7.40 6.83
N TYR A 75 -8.50 6.17 6.74
CA TYR A 75 -8.79 5.19 5.70
C TYR A 75 -8.68 3.80 6.32
N GLY A 76 -9.16 2.78 5.60
CA GLY A 76 -8.84 1.41 5.97
C GLY A 76 -8.36 0.58 4.80
N THR A 77 -7.82 -0.56 5.15
CA THR A 77 -7.23 -1.53 4.22
C THR A 77 -7.82 -2.91 4.48
N LEU A 78 -7.99 -3.68 3.42
CA LEU A 78 -8.45 -5.07 3.50
C LEU A 78 -7.42 -5.99 2.83
N TYR A 79 -7.16 -7.12 3.48
CA TYR A 79 -6.21 -8.15 3.07
C TYR A 79 -6.94 -9.49 3.01
N SER A 80 -7.12 -10.05 1.82
CA SER A 80 -8.00 -11.20 1.59
C SER A 80 -7.29 -12.39 0.95
N HIS A 81 -8.03 -13.49 0.86
CA HIS A 81 -7.61 -14.81 0.39
C HIS A 81 -6.46 -15.38 1.20
N LEU A 82 -6.32 -14.95 2.46
CA LEU A 82 -5.27 -15.41 3.35
C LEU A 82 -5.42 -16.92 3.62
N ARG A 83 -4.33 -17.57 4.00
CA ARG A 83 -4.39 -18.92 4.57
C ARG A 83 -4.80 -18.86 6.03
N ASN A 84 -4.28 -17.86 6.74
CA ASN A 84 -4.55 -17.55 8.14
C ASN A 84 -4.13 -16.09 8.42
N TYR A 85 -4.54 -15.59 9.59
CA TYR A 85 -4.12 -14.31 10.14
C TYR A 85 -3.41 -14.52 11.48
N THR A 86 -2.54 -13.58 11.85
CA THR A 86 -1.75 -13.60 13.10
C THR A 86 -2.22 -12.58 14.13
N VAL A 87 -3.35 -11.91 13.84
CA VAL A 87 -3.94 -10.84 14.65
C VAL A 87 -5.41 -11.13 14.94
N ASN A 88 -5.95 -10.51 15.99
CA ASN A 88 -7.35 -10.59 16.37
C ASN A 88 -8.03 -9.21 16.25
N SER A 89 -9.36 -9.22 16.12
CA SER A 89 -10.15 -7.98 16.18
C SER A 89 -9.85 -7.21 17.48
N ASN A 90 -9.68 -5.90 17.33
CA ASN A 90 -9.24 -4.92 18.33
C ASN A 90 -7.73 -4.82 18.62
N ASP A 91 -6.90 -5.69 18.06
CA ASP A 91 -5.44 -5.54 18.17
C ASP A 91 -4.97 -4.22 17.54
N ARG A 92 -3.85 -3.70 18.05
CA ARG A 92 -3.13 -2.59 17.42
C ARG A 92 -1.89 -3.12 16.72
N VAL A 93 -1.65 -2.63 15.52
CA VAL A 93 -0.49 -3.01 14.69
C VAL A 93 0.30 -1.77 14.30
N LYS A 94 1.60 -1.95 14.08
CA LYS A 94 2.49 -0.98 13.46
C LYS A 94 2.64 -1.31 11.98
N ALA A 95 3.08 -0.32 11.20
CA ALA A 95 3.48 -0.55 9.83
C ALA A 95 4.59 -1.60 9.76
N GLY A 96 4.45 -2.59 8.88
CA GLY A 96 5.41 -3.70 8.74
C GLY A 96 5.19 -4.87 9.69
N ASP A 97 4.20 -4.83 10.59
CA ASP A 97 3.83 -6.02 11.36
C ASP A 97 3.22 -7.06 10.43
N ILE A 98 3.56 -8.34 10.65
CA ILE A 98 2.93 -9.46 9.95
C ILE A 98 1.52 -9.65 10.52
N ILE A 99 0.52 -9.54 9.65
CA ILE A 99 -0.90 -9.69 10.01
C ILE A 99 -1.52 -11.00 9.52
N GLY A 100 -0.79 -11.74 8.68
CA GLY A 100 -1.21 -13.04 8.18
C GLY A 100 -0.30 -13.54 7.08
N TYR A 101 -0.74 -14.60 6.42
CA TYR A 101 -0.01 -15.23 5.33
C TYR A 101 -0.94 -15.47 4.14
N SER A 102 -0.45 -15.22 2.93
CA SER A 102 -1.22 -15.40 1.71
C SER A 102 -1.66 -16.85 1.53
N GLY A 103 -2.84 -17.02 0.93
CA GLY A 103 -3.46 -18.30 0.67
C GLY A 103 -4.18 -18.28 -0.67
N SER A 104 -5.22 -19.10 -0.77
CA SER A 104 -6.18 -19.08 -1.87
C SER A 104 -7.58 -19.45 -1.35
N SER A 105 -7.94 -18.93 -0.18
CA SER A 105 -9.23 -19.21 0.46
C SER A 105 -10.33 -18.30 -0.10
N GLY A 106 -11.59 -18.74 0.02
CA GLY A 106 -12.75 -18.00 -0.52
C GLY A 106 -12.88 -18.12 -2.03
N ASP A 107 -13.43 -17.08 -2.66
CA ASP A 107 -13.59 -16.98 -4.11
C ASP A 107 -12.25 -16.55 -4.76
N SER A 108 -11.32 -17.50 -4.84
CA SER A 108 -9.98 -17.32 -5.41
C SER A 108 -9.67 -18.39 -6.46
N THR A 109 -9.03 -18.01 -7.57
CA THR A 109 -8.60 -18.94 -8.63
C THR A 109 -7.21 -19.53 -8.41
N GLY A 110 -6.43 -18.99 -7.47
CA GLY A 110 -5.10 -19.46 -7.12
C GLY A 110 -4.39 -18.57 -6.10
N PRO A 111 -3.20 -18.93 -5.62
CA PRO A 111 -2.53 -18.18 -4.55
C PRO A 111 -2.19 -16.73 -4.93
N HIS A 112 -2.75 -15.79 -4.17
CA HIS A 112 -2.49 -14.35 -4.30
C HIS A 112 -2.91 -13.60 -3.03
N LEU A 113 -2.56 -12.32 -2.94
CA LEU A 113 -3.14 -11.39 -1.97
C LEU A 113 -4.11 -10.46 -2.72
N HIS A 114 -5.37 -10.45 -2.32
CA HIS A 114 -6.28 -9.37 -2.70
C HIS A 114 -6.16 -8.23 -1.68
N PHE A 115 -5.77 -7.05 -2.15
CA PHE A 115 -5.51 -5.88 -1.32
C PHE A 115 -6.41 -4.71 -1.74
N GLU A 116 -7.14 -4.14 -0.79
CA GLU A 116 -8.00 -2.97 -1.04
C GLU A 116 -7.59 -1.78 -0.16
N ILE A 117 -7.79 -0.57 -0.69
CA ILE A 117 -7.76 0.69 0.07
C ILE A 117 -9.15 1.32 -0.01
N ARG A 118 -9.72 1.65 1.15
CA ARG A 118 -11.08 2.17 1.28
C ARG A 118 -11.13 3.51 1.99
N LEU A 119 -11.88 4.46 1.44
CA LEU A 119 -12.07 5.80 1.99
C LEU A 119 -13.30 5.86 2.91
N CYS A 120 -13.17 5.25 4.10
CA CYS A 120 -14.24 5.21 5.09
C CYS A 120 -13.72 5.51 6.50
N LYS A 121 -14.59 6.09 7.33
CA LYS A 121 -14.42 6.03 8.79
C LYS A 121 -14.99 4.70 9.27
N TYR A 122 -14.15 3.83 9.77
CA TYR A 122 -14.58 2.51 10.22
C TYR A 122 -14.94 2.52 11.71
N GLU A 123 -16.23 2.70 11.99
CA GLU A 123 -16.84 2.19 13.23
C GLU A 123 -17.38 0.77 13.01
N ASN A 124 -17.94 0.50 11.82
CA ASN A 124 -18.29 -0.83 11.32
C ASN A 124 -17.88 -0.94 9.85
N PHE A 125 -17.15 -1.99 9.48
CA PHE A 125 -16.62 -2.16 8.11
C PHE A 125 -17.70 -2.25 7.03
N TRP A 126 -18.84 -2.83 7.37
CA TRP A 126 -19.95 -3.05 6.44
C TRP A 126 -20.93 -1.88 6.40
N ASP A 127 -20.83 -0.97 7.39
CA ASP A 127 -21.61 0.25 7.39
C ASP A 127 -20.98 1.25 6.41
N ARG A 128 -21.59 1.33 5.22
CA ARG A 128 -21.17 2.24 4.16
C ARG A 128 -21.63 3.67 4.41
N ALA A 129 -22.45 3.95 5.43
CA ALA A 129 -22.95 5.29 5.71
C ALA A 129 -21.83 6.27 6.06
N GLN A 130 -20.68 5.78 6.54
CA GLN A 130 -19.52 6.60 6.90
C GLN A 130 -18.38 6.58 5.85
N CYS A 131 -18.66 6.07 4.65
CA CYS A 131 -17.74 6.13 3.53
C CYS A 131 -17.95 7.39 2.68
N ASP A 132 -16.91 7.82 1.97
CA ASP A 132 -17.05 8.88 0.97
C ASP A 132 -17.93 8.38 -0.18
N SER A 133 -19.21 8.80 -0.18
CA SER A 133 -20.21 8.38 -1.17
C SER A 133 -19.92 8.89 -2.59
N THR A 134 -18.93 9.77 -2.77
CA THR A 134 -18.47 10.21 -4.09
C THR A 134 -17.54 9.19 -4.75
N VAL A 135 -17.03 8.21 -3.99
CA VAL A 135 -16.14 7.17 -4.48
C VAL A 135 -16.92 5.90 -4.81
N PHE A 136 -16.85 5.49 -6.08
CA PHE A 136 -17.49 4.27 -6.54
C PHE A 136 -17.02 3.04 -5.72
N MET A 137 -17.98 2.33 -5.13
CA MET A 137 -17.76 1.18 -4.22
C MET A 137 -16.88 1.48 -3.00
N ASN A 138 -16.66 2.76 -2.66
CA ASN A 138 -15.85 3.25 -1.53
C ASN A 138 -14.38 2.82 -1.55
N THR A 139 -13.90 2.37 -2.70
CA THR A 139 -12.54 1.85 -2.92
C THR A 139 -11.79 2.73 -3.89
N VAL A 140 -10.48 2.81 -3.73
CA VAL A 140 -9.58 3.49 -4.67
C VAL A 140 -8.53 2.52 -5.17
N ASP A 141 -7.92 2.83 -6.32
CA ASP A 141 -6.83 2.02 -6.87
C ASP A 141 -5.65 1.98 -5.89
N PRO A 142 -5.31 0.81 -5.31
CA PRO A 142 -4.19 0.72 -4.37
C PRO A 142 -2.83 0.97 -5.02
N MET A 143 -2.70 0.78 -6.34
CA MET A 143 -1.44 0.95 -7.04
C MET A 143 -0.94 2.38 -7.00
N LEU A 144 -1.82 3.38 -6.99
CA LEU A 144 -1.44 4.80 -6.84
C LEU A 144 -0.62 5.07 -5.57
N PHE A 145 -0.92 4.35 -4.48
CA PHE A 145 -0.25 4.52 -3.19
C PHE A 145 0.98 3.61 -3.06
N ILE A 146 0.94 2.43 -3.68
CA ILE A 146 2.08 1.52 -3.75
C ILE A 146 3.20 2.11 -4.60
N GLU A 147 2.87 2.69 -5.75
CA GLU A 147 3.82 3.35 -6.64
C GLU A 147 4.43 4.59 -6.00
N ASP A 148 3.62 5.44 -5.34
CA ASP A 148 4.13 6.56 -4.54
C ASP A 148 5.12 6.11 -3.44
N TYR A 149 4.82 5.00 -2.75
CA TYR A 149 5.73 4.43 -1.77
C TYR A 149 7.03 3.94 -2.42
N LEU A 150 6.95 3.17 -3.51
CA LEU A 150 8.10 2.61 -4.21
C LEU A 150 9.00 3.71 -4.78
N GLU A 151 8.42 4.77 -5.34
CA GLU A 151 9.17 5.90 -5.88
C GLU A 151 9.98 6.61 -4.78
N LYS A 152 9.39 6.79 -3.59
CA LYS A 152 10.08 7.38 -2.44
C LYS A 152 11.21 6.51 -1.86
N GLN A 153 11.12 5.19 -2.03
CA GLN A 153 12.18 4.27 -1.62
C GLN A 153 13.35 4.24 -2.60
N LYS A 154 13.18 4.66 -3.85
CA LYS A 154 14.31 4.72 -4.80
C LYS A 154 15.39 5.65 -4.23
N GLU A 155 16.64 5.18 -4.28
CA GLU A 155 17.77 6.06 -4.02
C GLU A 155 17.92 7.00 -5.20
N ILE A 156 17.72 8.30 -4.94
CA ILE A 156 18.11 9.33 -5.88
C ILE A 156 19.63 9.35 -5.94
N THR A 157 20.19 9.29 -7.14
CA THR A 157 21.64 9.45 -7.30
C THR A 157 22.02 10.91 -7.07
N VAL A 158 23.27 11.19 -6.70
CA VAL A 158 23.70 12.59 -6.56
C VAL A 158 23.59 13.38 -7.85
N LYS A 159 23.77 12.71 -9.00
CA LYS A 159 23.61 13.31 -10.33
C LYS A 159 22.17 13.78 -10.57
N GLU A 160 21.18 13.02 -10.12
CA GLU A 160 19.76 13.40 -10.19
C GLU A 160 19.39 14.43 -9.12
N ALA A 161 20.01 14.36 -7.94
CA ALA A 161 19.73 15.25 -6.82
C ALA A 161 20.25 16.68 -7.02
N ILE A 162 21.41 16.85 -7.69
CA ILE A 162 22.03 18.16 -7.94
C ILE A 162 21.05 19.16 -8.58
N PRO A 163 20.43 18.90 -9.74
CA PRO A 163 19.57 19.88 -10.40
C PRO A 163 18.31 20.23 -9.58
N ILE A 164 17.81 19.32 -8.74
CA ILE A 164 16.65 19.56 -7.87
C ILE A 164 17.01 20.59 -6.78
N VAL A 165 18.10 20.33 -6.04
CA VAL A 165 18.56 21.23 -4.97
C VAL A 165 19.00 22.57 -5.56
N GLN A 166 19.72 22.52 -6.69
CA GLN A 166 20.21 23.71 -7.38
C GLN A 166 19.07 24.63 -7.80
N SER A 167 18.05 24.09 -8.46
CA SER A 167 16.90 24.86 -8.93
C SER A 167 16.05 25.39 -7.77
N ALA A 168 15.82 24.58 -6.73
CA ALA A 168 15.02 24.99 -5.58
C ALA A 168 15.68 26.09 -4.74
N ALA A 169 17.01 26.05 -4.60
CA ALA A 169 17.78 26.99 -3.79
C ALA A 169 18.43 28.14 -4.60
N GLY A 170 18.32 28.13 -5.93
CA GLY A 170 18.94 29.13 -6.81
C GLY A 170 20.47 29.13 -6.75
N LEU A 171 21.09 27.95 -6.63
CA LEU A 171 22.54 27.80 -6.47
C LEU A 171 23.27 27.76 -7.82
N GLU A 172 24.47 28.31 -7.88
CA GLU A 172 25.35 28.21 -9.04
C GLU A 172 26.01 26.81 -9.13
N ASP A 173 26.42 26.39 -10.33
CA ASP A 173 27.08 25.09 -10.57
C ASP A 173 28.29 24.88 -9.66
N ARG A 174 29.14 25.92 -9.50
CA ARG A 174 30.33 25.86 -8.62
C ARG A 174 29.98 25.63 -7.15
N THR A 175 28.81 26.12 -6.72
CA THR A 175 28.36 25.96 -5.33
C THR A 175 27.90 24.52 -5.10
N MET A 176 27.18 23.95 -6.07
CA MET A 176 26.81 22.53 -6.02
C MET A 176 28.03 21.62 -6.07
N ASP A 177 29.00 21.92 -6.94
CA ASP A 177 30.28 21.18 -7.01
C ASP A 177 31.03 21.21 -5.67
N TYR A 178 31.13 22.39 -5.04
CA TYR A 178 31.74 22.52 -3.73
C TYR A 178 31.00 21.72 -2.66
N ILE A 179 29.67 21.80 -2.60
CA ILE A 179 28.86 21.04 -1.63
C ILE A 179 29.06 19.54 -1.85
N VAL A 180 28.97 19.05 -3.08
CA VAL A 180 29.05 17.61 -3.35
C VAL A 180 30.46 17.06 -3.07
N ASN A 181 31.50 17.76 -3.52
CA ASN A 181 32.86 17.22 -3.55
C ASN A 181 33.74 17.64 -2.35
N HIS A 182 33.37 18.71 -1.64
CA HIS A 182 34.24 19.29 -0.60
C HIS A 182 33.60 19.33 0.80
N TYR A 183 32.27 19.21 0.92
CA TYR A 183 31.63 19.02 2.23
C TYR A 183 31.67 17.56 2.67
N LYS A 184 31.91 17.35 3.97
CA LYS A 184 31.81 16.02 4.58
C LYS A 184 30.38 15.50 4.43
N TYR A 185 30.23 14.36 3.74
CA TYR A 185 28.93 13.78 3.36
C TYR A 185 28.13 14.63 2.36
N GLY A 186 28.78 15.43 1.52
CA GLY A 186 28.14 16.28 0.51
C GLY A 186 27.16 15.54 -0.41
N ASP A 187 27.59 14.41 -0.95
CA ASP A 187 26.76 13.48 -1.74
C ASP A 187 25.47 13.07 -1.01
N ASP A 188 25.57 12.60 0.23
CA ASP A 188 24.42 12.18 1.05
C ASP A 188 23.51 13.36 1.42
N LEU A 189 24.09 14.51 1.76
CA LEU A 189 23.35 15.73 2.05
C LEU A 189 22.50 16.18 0.86
N VAL A 190 23.09 16.26 -0.34
CA VAL A 190 22.39 16.70 -1.55
C VAL A 190 21.26 15.72 -1.91
N LYS A 191 21.48 14.41 -1.78
CA LYS A 191 20.43 13.40 -1.96
C LYS A 191 19.27 13.57 -0.96
N LYS A 192 19.57 13.83 0.32
CA LYS A 192 18.56 14.06 1.36
C LYS A 192 17.78 15.35 1.15
N LEU A 193 18.44 16.43 0.75
CA LEU A 193 17.79 17.70 0.42
C LEU A 193 16.87 17.55 -0.78
N ALA A 194 17.34 16.90 -1.85
CA ALA A 194 16.50 16.61 -3.02
C ALA A 194 15.25 15.80 -2.63
N LYS A 195 15.40 14.77 -1.79
CA LYS A 195 14.28 13.99 -1.26
C LYS A 195 13.30 14.77 -0.38
N ALA A 196 13.73 15.85 0.26
CA ALA A 196 12.87 16.71 1.07
C ALA A 196 12.12 17.76 0.25
N ILE A 197 12.61 18.08 -0.95
CA ILE A 197 11.98 19.01 -1.89
C ILE A 197 10.82 18.33 -2.64
N ILE A 198 10.96 17.04 -2.96
CA ILE A 198 9.94 16.21 -3.66
C ILE A 198 8.92 15.61 -2.68
#